data_AF-T1AHA1-F1
#
_entry.id   AF-T1AHA1-F1
#
_cell.length_a   1.000
_cell.length_b   1.000
_cell.length_c   1.000
_cell.angle_alpha   90.00
_cell.angle_beta   90.00
_cell.angle_gamma   90.00
#
_symmetry.space_group_name_H-M   'P 1'
#
loop_
_entity.id
_entity.type
_entity.pdbx_description
1 polymer ?
#
loop_
_entity_poly.entity_id
_entity_poly.type
_entity_poly.pdbx_seq_one_letter_code
_entity_poly.pdbx_strand_id
1 'polypeptide(L)'
;NLQRQVLYTTADVGRPKLEAARDRIEALNPGVRVRIHAARLTAENALDTIRPYDLVLDGTDNFPTRYLVNDACVLLGKPNVYGSI
;
A
#
# COMPACT_ATOMS: atom_id res chain seq x y z
N ASN A 1 1.42 -1.95 -17.19
CA ASN A 1 1.48 -2.39 -15.78
C ASN A 1 1.43 -3.90 -15.64
N LEU A 2 0.58 -4.59 -16.41
CA LEU A 2 0.39 -6.05 -16.31
C LEU A 2 1.67 -6.87 -16.47
N GLN A 3 2.68 -6.39 -17.22
CA GLN A 3 3.96 -7.09 -17.39
C GLN A 3 4.78 -7.25 -16.09
N ARG A 4 4.46 -6.52 -15.03
CA ARG A 4 5.19 -6.54 -13.75
C ARG A 4 4.31 -6.53 -12.50
N GLN A 5 2.99 -6.38 -12.66
CA GLN A 5 2.04 -6.34 -11.55
C GLN A 5 1.14 -7.56 -11.64
N VAL A 6 1.71 -8.72 -11.26
CA VAL A 6 1.11 -10.06 -11.44
C VAL A 6 -0.17 -10.31 -10.64
N LEU A 7 -0.51 -9.41 -9.71
CA LEU A 7 -1.77 -9.45 -8.97
C LEU A 7 -2.98 -9.16 -9.87
N TYR A 8 -2.80 -8.42 -10.97
CA TYR A 8 -3.88 -7.93 -11.83
C TYR A 8 -3.94 -8.66 -13.17
N THR A 9 -5.14 -8.67 -13.78
CA THR A 9 -5.42 -9.26 -15.09
C THR A 9 -5.86 -8.21 -16.12
N THR A 10 -6.02 -8.62 -17.38
CA THR A 10 -6.58 -7.75 -18.43
C THR A 10 -8.01 -7.31 -18.15
N ALA A 11 -8.79 -8.13 -17.42
CA ALA A 11 -10.15 -7.80 -17.00
C ALA A 11 -10.20 -6.67 -15.95
N ASP A 12 -9.08 -6.40 -15.27
CA ASP A 12 -9.00 -5.35 -14.24
C ASP A 12 -8.63 -3.97 -14.80
N VAL A 13 -8.38 -3.86 -16.12
CA VAL A 13 -8.04 -2.59 -16.75
C VAL A 13 -9.20 -1.61 -16.62
N GLY A 14 -8.91 -0.43 -16.04
CA GLY A 14 -9.91 0.61 -15.76
C GLY A 14 -10.55 0.52 -14.38
N ARG A 15 -10.40 -0.61 -13.67
CA ARG A 15 -10.85 -0.73 -12.27
C ARG A 15 -9.89 -0.03 -11.31
N PRO A 16 -10.37 0.49 -10.17
CA PRO A 16 -9.48 0.94 -9.10
C PRO A 16 -8.57 -0.20 -8.63
N LYS A 17 -7.26 0.04 -8.62
CA LYS A 17 -6.27 -0.97 -8.20
C LYS A 17 -6.55 -1.52 -6.80
N LEU A 18 -7.01 -0.67 -5.89
CA LEU A 18 -7.30 -1.03 -4.51
C LEU A 18 -8.38 -2.10 -4.41
N GLU A 19 -9.45 -1.97 -5.20
CA GLU A 19 -10.57 -2.93 -5.22
C GLU A 19 -10.14 -4.25 -5.86
N ALA A 20 -9.50 -4.20 -7.04
CA ALA A 20 -9.03 -5.40 -7.71
C ALA A 20 -8.01 -6.19 -6.85
N ALA A 21 -7.13 -5.48 -6.14
CA ALA A 21 -6.18 -6.09 -5.22
C ALA A 21 -6.87 -6.74 -4.02
N ARG A 22 -7.84 -6.06 -3.38
CA ARG A 22 -8.62 -6.62 -2.28
C ARG A 22 -9.34 -7.89 -2.72
N ASP A 23 -10.11 -7.82 -3.80
CA ASP A 23 -10.92 -8.94 -4.28
C ASP A 23 -10.03 -10.16 -4.58
N ARG A 24 -8.84 -9.93 -5.14
CA ARG A 24 -7.87 -11.00 -5.42
C ARG A 24 -7.26 -11.60 -4.15
N ILE A 25 -6.91 -10.78 -3.16
CA ILE A 25 -6.34 -11.23 -1.89
C ILE A 25 -7.38 -12.03 -1.09
N GLU A 26 -8.62 -11.53 -1.00
CA GLU A 26 -9.71 -12.20 -0.29
C GLU A 26 -10.12 -13.50 -0.97
N ALA A 27 -10.12 -13.55 -2.31
CA ALA A 27 -10.34 -14.80 -3.05
C ALA A 27 -9.22 -15.84 -2.82
N LEU A 28 -7.98 -15.38 -2.60
CA LEU A 28 -6.84 -16.26 -2.30
C LEU A 28 -6.89 -16.78 -0.85
N ASN A 29 -7.21 -15.91 0.11
CA ASN A 29 -7.34 -16.28 1.52
C ASN A 29 -8.48 -15.48 2.18
N PRO A 30 -9.68 -16.08 2.32
CA PRO A 30 -10.82 -15.43 2.96
C PRO A 30 -10.62 -15.13 4.45
N GLY A 31 -9.60 -15.71 5.09
CA GLY A 31 -9.29 -15.50 6.50
C GLY A 31 -8.54 -14.20 6.80
N VAL A 32 -8.07 -13.47 5.78
CA VAL A 32 -7.42 -12.17 5.97
C VAL A 32 -8.42 -11.03 5.87
N ARG A 33 -8.14 -9.94 6.59
CA ARG A 33 -8.89 -8.70 6.48
C ARG A 33 -8.10 -7.69 5.67
N VAL A 34 -8.64 -7.27 4.53
CA VAL A 34 -8.00 -6.25 3.69
C VAL A 34 -8.67 -4.90 3.91
N ARG A 35 -7.93 -3.93 4.45
CA ARG A 35 -8.40 -2.55 4.62
C ARG A 35 -7.87 -1.68 3.49
N ILE A 36 -8.78 -1.13 2.70
CA ILE A 36 -8.46 -0.19 1.62
C ILE A 36 -8.35 1.23 2.19
N HIS A 37 -7.37 2.00 1.72
CA HIS A 37 -7.27 3.44 1.91
C HIS A 37 -7.35 4.13 0.55
N ALA A 38 -8.55 4.61 0.17
CA ALA A 38 -8.80 5.27 -1.12
C ALA A 38 -8.37 6.74 -1.10
N ALA A 39 -7.13 7.01 -0.72
CA ALA A 39 -6.54 8.33 -0.68
C ALA A 39 -5.05 8.26 -1.06
N ARG A 40 -4.53 9.35 -1.61
CA ARG A 40 -3.07 9.51 -1.72
C ARG A 40 -2.49 9.73 -0.33
N LEU A 41 -1.36 9.11 -0.03
CA LEU A 41 -0.64 9.39 1.20
C LEU A 41 -0.04 10.80 1.14
N THR A 42 -0.32 11.61 2.15
CA THR A 42 0.14 13.00 2.28
C THR A 42 0.60 13.28 3.70
N ALA A 43 1.26 14.41 3.94
CA ALA A 43 1.71 14.79 5.27
C ALA A 43 0.55 14.91 6.27
N GLU A 44 -0.64 15.31 5.80
CA GLU A 44 -1.83 15.49 6.63
C GLU A 44 -2.43 14.15 7.09
N ASN A 45 -2.24 13.06 6.33
CA ASN A 45 -2.89 11.77 6.62
C ASN A 45 -1.91 10.63 6.95
N ALA A 46 -0.60 10.80 6.76
CA ALA A 46 0.36 9.71 6.89
C ALA A 46 0.38 9.10 8.29
N LEU A 47 0.39 9.95 9.33
CA LEU A 47 0.46 9.48 10.71
C LEU A 47 -0.78 8.66 11.09
N ASP A 48 -1.98 9.14 10.78
CA ASP A 48 -3.23 8.46 11.11
C ASP A 48 -3.41 7.18 10.28
N THR A 49 -2.94 7.19 9.03
CA THR A 49 -2.96 6.01 8.16
C THR A 49 -2.03 4.92 8.69
N ILE A 50 -0.82 5.27 9.14
CA ILE A 50 0.23 4.30 9.53
C ILE A 50 0.08 3.82 10.98
N ARG A 51 -0.38 4.68 11.90
CA ARG A 51 -0.51 4.39 13.34
C ARG A 51 -1.11 3.02 13.70
N PRO A 52 -2.21 2.55 13.08
CA PRO A 52 -2.85 1.29 13.48
C PRO A 52 -2.11 0.02 12.99
N TYR A 53 -1.02 0.16 12.24
CA TYR A 53 -0.27 -0.97 11.68
C TYR A 53 1.03 -1.22 12.44
N ASP A 54 1.46 -2.48 12.49
CA ASP A 54 2.69 -2.89 13.18
C ASP A 54 3.95 -2.85 12.30
N LEU A 55 3.77 -2.95 10.99
CA LEU A 55 4.82 -2.99 9.97
C LEU A 55 4.37 -2.23 8.73
N VAL A 56 5.27 -1.46 8.12
CA VAL A 56 5.02 -0.78 6.85
C VAL A 56 5.90 -1.38 5.75
N LEU A 57 5.27 -1.71 4.62
CA LEU A 57 5.95 -2.12 3.39
C LEU A 57 5.84 -0.97 2.38
N ASP A 58 6.97 -0.34 2.06
CA ASP A 58 7.03 0.74 1.08
C ASP A 58 7.48 0.21 -0.29
N GLY A 59 6.51 0.11 -1.21
CA GLY A 59 6.73 -0.20 -2.62
C GLY A 59 6.41 0.98 -3.55
N THR A 60 6.52 2.21 -3.04
CA THR A 60 6.27 3.42 -3.82
C THR A 60 7.44 3.74 -4.75
N ASP A 61 7.14 4.38 -5.88
CA ASP A 61 8.10 4.62 -6.98
C ASP A 61 8.59 6.08 -7.06
N ASN A 62 8.43 6.86 -5.99
CA ASN A 62 8.81 8.27 -5.98
C ASN A 62 9.40 8.70 -4.64
N PHE A 63 10.44 9.57 -4.72
CA PHE A 63 11.15 10.08 -3.56
C PHE A 63 10.26 10.79 -2.53
N PRO A 64 9.32 11.68 -2.91
CA PRO A 64 8.50 12.38 -1.92
C PRO A 64 7.71 11.43 -1.01
N THR A 65 7.11 10.38 -1.58
CA THR A 65 6.33 9.42 -0.78
C THR A 65 7.24 8.56 0.08
N ARG A 66 8.40 8.14 -0.43
CA ARG A 66 9.40 7.40 0.34
C ARG A 66 9.86 8.16 1.59
N TYR A 67 10.23 9.43 1.45
CA TYR A 67 10.64 10.24 2.60
C TYR A 67 9.49 10.44 3.59
N LEU A 68 8.28 10.70 3.10
CA LEU A 68 7.09 10.81 3.94
C LEU A 68 6.82 9.53 4.74
N VAL A 69 6.89 8.35 4.11
CA VAL A 69 6.68 7.06 4.77
C VAL A 69 7.78 6.82 5.81
N ASN A 70 9.04 7.11 5.48
CA ASN A 70 10.16 7.01 6.42
C ASN A 70 9.92 7.88 7.66
N ASP A 71 9.63 9.15 7.48
CA ASP A 71 9.48 10.10 8.59
C ASP A 71 8.29 9.73 9.47
N ALA A 72 7.15 9.35 8.87
CA ALA A 72 6.00 8.87 9.62
C ALA A 72 6.32 7.59 10.42
N CYS A 73 7.07 6.64 9.83
CA CYS A 73 7.49 5.43 10.53
C CYS A 73 8.44 5.74 11.70
N VAL A 74 9.41 6.63 11.52
CA VAL A 74 10.33 7.07 12.58
C VAL A 74 9.56 7.72 13.73
N LEU A 75 8.65 8.65 13.43
CA LEU A 75 7.85 9.34 14.44
C LEU A 75 6.91 8.41 15.22
N LEU A 76 6.41 7.35 14.58
CA LEU A 76 5.50 6.38 15.18
C LEU A 76 6.21 5.15 15.77
N GLY A 77 7.54 5.06 15.64
CA GLY A 77 8.32 3.89 16.07
C GLY A 77 7.94 2.60 15.32
N LYS A 78 7.61 2.71 14.02
CA LYS A 78 7.21 1.57 13.18
C LYS A 78 8.38 1.07 12.33
N PRO A 79 8.62 -0.25 12.26
CA PRO A 79 9.53 -0.81 11.27
C PRO A 79 9.05 -0.48 9.85
N ASN A 80 9.97 -0.02 9.00
CA ASN A 80 9.73 0.28 7.59
C ASN A 80 10.60 -0.64 6.71
N VAL A 81 9.97 -1.45 5.85
CA VAL A 81 10.66 -2.28 4.86
C VAL A 81 10.47 -1.64 3.49
N TYR A 82 11.54 -1.08 2.96
CA TYR A 82 11.56 -0.40 1.68
C TYR A 82 12.06 -1.31 0.57
N GLY A 83 11.31 -1.37 -0.54
CA GLY A 83 11.70 -2.07 -1.77
C GLY A 83 11.61 -1.14 -2.97
N SER A 84 12.74 -0.92 -3.65
CA SER A 84 12.82 -0.17 -4.91
C SER A 84 13.47 -1.02 -5.98
N ILE A 85 13.08 -0.77 -7.23
CA ILE A 85 13.89 -1.07 -8.40
C ILE A 85 14.70 0.17 -8.74
#